data_AF-E4MAP8-F1
#
_entry.id   AF-E4MAP8-F1
#
_cell.length_a   1.000
_cell.length_b   1.000
_cell.length_c   1.000
_cell.angle_alpha   90.00
_cell.angle_beta   90.00
_cell.angle_gamma   90.00
#
_symmetry.space_group_name_H-M   'P 1'
#
loop_
_entity.id
_entity.type
_entity.pdbx_description
1 polymer ?
#
loop_
_entity_poly.entity_id
_entity_poly.type
_entity_poly.pdbx_seq_one_letter_code
_entity_poly.pdbx_strand_id
1 'polypeptide(L)'
;SADELRGMGFDTAGGRFTVPAPDDRMLGELFGELADEVRTTCMKEGRLLPAYATQRKVAERFPGDDPRRSRLREGLMTLLDDVLFIEDPRRKGYFHPRIAPHSTHAYRRLDGERRAAFDRLYTDFFYHRHNRFWQESALRKLPVLLSATEMLTCGEDLGMIPDSVPETMRALQILSLEIQRMPKTPGELFADPAHYPYFSVCTTSTHDMNPLRAWWEENRELSERFYREVLGMEGDAPRTCEPWICRRIVDMHLRSPAMLAILPLQDWLATDAALRSPHADRERINIPAAPRYYWRYRMHLTLEELLRQEPFNATLREMIIAGGRR
;
A
#
# COMPACT_ATOMS: atom_id res chain seq x y z
N SER A 1 9.12 26.05 -5.23
CA SER A 1 9.47 26.57 -6.59
C SER A 1 10.92 26.23 -6.90
N ALA A 2 11.41 26.48 -8.12
CA ALA A 2 12.83 26.30 -8.48
C ALA A 2 13.77 27.07 -7.53
N ASP A 3 13.41 28.30 -7.19
CA ASP A 3 14.22 29.14 -6.30
C ASP A 3 14.24 28.62 -4.86
N GLU A 4 13.10 28.14 -4.36
CA GLU A 4 13.00 27.48 -3.05
C GLU A 4 13.89 26.23 -3.00
N LEU A 5 13.80 25.38 -4.02
CA LEU A 5 14.65 24.17 -4.11
C LEU A 5 16.12 24.53 -4.18
N ARG A 6 16.49 25.54 -4.98
CA ARG A 6 17.88 26.02 -5.07
C ARG A 6 18.38 26.52 -3.71
N GLY A 7 17.55 27.25 -2.97
CA GLY A 7 17.85 27.70 -1.60
C GLY A 7 18.08 26.54 -0.61
N MET A 8 17.54 25.35 -0.89
CA MET A 8 17.75 24.14 -0.11
C MET A 8 18.84 23.22 -0.67
N GLY A 9 19.62 23.68 -1.66
CA GLY A 9 20.73 22.92 -2.25
C GLY A 9 20.35 22.02 -3.43
N PHE A 10 19.12 22.14 -3.94
CA PHE A 10 18.61 21.38 -5.09
C PHE A 10 18.43 22.28 -6.31
N ASP A 11 19.51 22.50 -7.07
CA ASP A 11 19.43 23.20 -8.34
C ASP A 11 18.91 22.28 -9.46
N THR A 12 17.69 22.52 -9.93
CA THR A 12 17.04 21.74 -10.99
C THR A 12 17.46 22.15 -12.41
N ALA A 13 18.34 23.14 -12.55
CA ALA A 13 18.82 23.61 -13.84
C ALA A 13 19.47 22.46 -14.66
N GLY A 14 19.16 22.43 -15.96
CA GLY A 14 19.64 21.40 -16.88
C GLY A 14 19.03 20.02 -16.67
N GLY A 15 17.98 19.88 -15.87
CA GLY A 15 17.32 18.60 -15.59
C GLY A 15 17.90 17.84 -14.40
N ARG A 16 18.77 18.46 -13.60
CA ARG A 16 19.30 17.84 -12.38
C ARG A 16 18.16 17.52 -11.42
N PHE A 17 18.21 16.32 -10.84
CA PHE A 17 17.19 15.78 -9.93
C PHE A 17 15.78 15.58 -10.51
N THR A 18 15.54 15.96 -11.76
CA THR A 18 14.24 15.91 -12.45
C THR A 18 14.25 15.05 -13.71
N VAL A 19 15.44 14.72 -14.21
CA VAL A 19 15.67 13.81 -15.33
C VAL A 19 16.61 12.70 -14.85
N PRO A 20 16.34 11.43 -15.20
CA PRO A 20 17.22 10.32 -14.85
C PRO A 20 18.65 10.54 -15.35
N ALA A 21 19.62 10.26 -14.49
CA ALA A 21 21.04 10.32 -14.79
C ALA A 21 21.74 9.05 -14.27
N PRO A 22 21.50 7.89 -14.92
CA PRO A 22 22.04 6.63 -14.44
C PRO A 22 23.56 6.55 -14.65
N ASP A 23 24.23 5.93 -13.68
CA ASP A 23 25.63 5.53 -13.78
C ASP A 23 25.76 4.05 -14.22
N ASP A 24 26.97 3.63 -14.53
CA ASP A 24 27.27 2.27 -15.02
C ASP A 24 26.81 1.20 -14.04
N ARG A 25 26.96 1.48 -12.74
CA ARG A 25 26.53 0.58 -11.67
C ARG A 25 25.03 0.37 -11.70
N MET A 26 24.24 1.44 -11.80
CA MET A 26 22.79 1.37 -11.86
C MET A 26 22.31 0.64 -13.12
N LEU A 27 22.94 0.88 -14.27
CA LEU A 27 22.63 0.15 -15.50
C LEU A 27 22.92 -1.35 -15.34
N GLY A 28 24.05 -1.72 -14.72
CA GLY A 28 24.38 -3.12 -14.42
C GLY A 28 23.38 -3.78 -13.47
N GLU A 29 22.99 -3.08 -12.41
CA GLU A 29 22.02 -3.58 -11.43
C GLU A 29 20.62 -3.83 -12.06
N LEU A 30 20.14 -2.90 -12.89
CA LEU A 30 18.82 -3.02 -13.52
C LEU A 30 18.78 -4.01 -14.70
N PHE A 31 19.78 -3.93 -15.58
CA PHE A 31 19.74 -4.61 -16.89
C PHE A 31 20.69 -5.81 -17.00
N GLY A 32 21.68 -5.94 -16.11
CA GLY A 32 22.68 -7.02 -16.16
C GLY A 32 23.36 -7.09 -17.52
N GLU A 33 23.28 -8.25 -18.16
CA GLU A 33 23.84 -8.48 -19.50
C GLU A 33 23.26 -7.56 -20.59
N LEU A 34 22.08 -6.97 -20.37
CA LEU A 34 21.45 -6.04 -21.31
C LEU A 34 21.91 -4.58 -21.14
N ALA A 35 22.77 -4.28 -20.16
CA ALA A 35 23.18 -2.90 -19.83
C ALA A 35 23.85 -2.18 -21.02
N ASP A 36 24.72 -2.87 -21.76
CA ASP A 36 25.41 -2.29 -22.92
C ASP A 36 24.45 -2.04 -24.09
N GLU A 37 23.47 -2.91 -24.28
CA GLU A 37 22.40 -2.69 -25.26
C GLU A 37 21.60 -1.43 -24.91
N VAL A 38 21.19 -1.27 -23.64
CA VAL A 38 20.43 -0.09 -23.20
C VAL A 38 21.26 1.19 -23.40
N ARG A 39 22.54 1.16 -23.05
CA ARG A 39 23.47 2.29 -23.24
C ARG A 39 23.55 2.73 -24.70
N THR A 40 23.63 1.78 -25.63
CA THR A 40 23.85 2.04 -27.05
C THR A 40 22.56 2.33 -27.83
N THR A 41 21.44 1.71 -27.43
CA THR A 41 20.17 1.76 -28.20
C THR A 41 19.12 2.65 -27.57
N CYS A 42 19.13 2.82 -26.24
CA CYS A 42 18.12 3.59 -25.51
C CYS A 42 18.60 4.96 -25.06
N MET A 43 19.91 5.21 -25.10
CA MET A 43 20.51 6.39 -24.49
C MET A 43 21.42 7.17 -25.47
N LYS A 44 21.55 8.48 -25.22
CA LYS A 44 22.54 9.36 -25.84
C LYS A 44 23.01 10.38 -24.80
N GLU A 45 24.33 10.59 -24.70
CA GLU A 45 24.93 11.54 -23.74
C GLU A 45 24.46 11.32 -22.29
N GLY A 46 24.34 10.06 -21.88
CA GLY A 46 23.91 9.68 -20.53
C GLY A 46 22.41 9.87 -20.24
N ARG A 47 21.60 10.19 -21.25
CA ARG A 47 20.15 10.41 -21.11
C ARG A 47 19.35 9.46 -21.98
N LEU A 48 18.15 9.10 -21.54
CA LEU A 48 17.21 8.34 -22.36
C LEU A 48 16.80 9.13 -23.62
N LEU A 49 16.76 8.45 -24.76
CA LEU A 49 16.27 9.02 -26.01
C LEU A 49 14.78 9.39 -25.91
N PRO A 50 14.28 10.34 -26.72
CA PRO A 50 12.87 10.72 -26.73
C PRO A 50 11.88 9.56 -26.95
N ALA A 51 12.33 8.48 -27.59
CA ALA A 51 11.57 7.25 -27.79
C ALA A 51 11.31 6.46 -26.49
N TYR A 52 12.09 6.70 -25.42
CA TYR A 52 11.98 6.04 -24.12
C TYR A 52 11.71 7.02 -22.98
N ALA A 53 11.42 8.29 -23.27
CA ALA A 53 11.34 9.38 -22.29
C ALA A 53 10.10 9.35 -21.37
N THR A 54 9.22 8.36 -21.49
CA THR A 54 8.01 8.24 -20.65
C THR A 54 7.67 6.77 -20.45
N GLN A 55 7.09 6.42 -19.31
CA GLN A 55 6.66 5.03 -19.03
C GLN A 55 5.69 4.51 -20.10
N ARG A 56 4.77 5.35 -20.60
CA ARG A 56 3.86 4.99 -21.69
C ARG A 56 4.60 4.54 -22.96
N LYS A 57 5.56 5.34 -23.42
CA LYS A 57 6.39 5.01 -24.60
C LYS A 57 7.19 3.73 -24.38
N VAL A 58 7.73 3.51 -23.18
CA VAL A 58 8.44 2.27 -22.84
C VAL A 58 7.49 1.07 -22.91
N ALA A 59 6.29 1.17 -22.33
CA ALA A 59 5.28 0.11 -22.36
C ALA A 59 4.84 -0.24 -23.79
N GLU A 60 4.63 0.76 -24.65
CA GLU A 60 4.27 0.59 -26.06
C GLU A 60 5.38 -0.13 -26.86
N ARG A 61 6.65 0.11 -26.52
CA ARG A 61 7.81 -0.43 -27.25
C ARG A 61 8.19 -1.84 -26.81
N PHE A 62 7.90 -2.20 -25.57
CA PHE A 62 8.17 -3.51 -25.00
C PHE A 62 6.87 -4.20 -24.55
N PRO A 63 5.96 -4.54 -25.49
CA PRO A 63 4.72 -5.24 -25.17
C PRO A 63 4.97 -6.74 -24.92
N GLY A 64 4.08 -7.33 -24.11
CA GLY A 64 4.12 -8.74 -23.72
C GLY A 64 5.05 -9.01 -22.55
N ASP A 65 5.10 -10.26 -22.10
CA ASP A 65 5.73 -10.64 -20.82
C ASP A 65 6.91 -11.59 -20.98
N ASP A 66 7.53 -11.61 -22.17
CA ASP A 66 8.81 -12.29 -22.40
C ASP A 66 9.86 -11.80 -21.37
N PRO A 67 10.64 -12.68 -20.73
CA PRO A 67 11.59 -12.31 -19.68
C PRO A 67 12.54 -11.16 -20.08
N ARG A 68 13.02 -11.17 -21.32
CA ARG A 68 13.94 -10.14 -21.82
C ARG A 68 13.23 -8.78 -21.95
N ARG A 69 12.08 -8.73 -22.62
CA ARG A 69 11.26 -7.51 -22.77
C ARG A 69 10.76 -6.99 -21.42
N SER A 70 10.35 -7.87 -20.53
CA SER A 70 9.96 -7.52 -19.16
C SER A 70 11.13 -6.85 -18.44
N ARG A 71 12.34 -7.42 -18.51
CA ARG A 71 13.53 -6.80 -17.91
C ARG A 71 13.84 -5.41 -18.48
N LEU A 72 13.78 -5.25 -19.80
CA LEU A 72 13.97 -3.96 -20.46
C LEU A 72 12.90 -2.95 -20.05
N ARG A 73 11.63 -3.35 -20.06
CA ARG A 73 10.49 -2.51 -19.68
C ARG A 73 10.60 -2.05 -18.24
N GLU A 74 10.70 -2.98 -17.29
CA GLU A 74 10.72 -2.66 -15.86
C GLU A 74 11.99 -1.87 -15.49
N GLY A 75 13.14 -2.21 -16.08
CA GLY A 75 14.37 -1.45 -15.87
C GLY A 75 14.29 -0.02 -16.39
N LEU A 76 13.73 0.20 -17.59
CA LEU A 76 13.54 1.54 -18.15
C LEU A 76 12.48 2.36 -17.39
N MET A 77 11.41 1.72 -16.90
CA MET A 77 10.44 2.37 -16.01
C MET A 77 11.09 2.77 -14.69
N THR A 78 11.90 1.89 -14.09
CA THR A 78 12.67 2.18 -12.88
C THR A 78 13.67 3.33 -13.09
N LEU A 79 14.31 3.40 -14.26
CA LEU A 79 15.16 4.53 -14.62
C LEU A 79 14.39 5.84 -14.68
N LEU A 80 13.25 5.87 -15.38
CA LEU A 80 12.40 7.06 -15.48
C LEU A 80 11.93 7.58 -14.12
N ASP A 81 11.80 6.65 -13.18
CA ASP A 81 11.42 6.88 -11.81
C ASP A 81 12.58 7.37 -10.92
N ASP A 82 13.84 7.25 -11.35
CA ASP A 82 15.03 7.60 -10.55
C ASP A 82 15.31 9.12 -10.52
N VAL A 83 14.37 9.86 -9.94
CA VAL A 83 14.41 11.33 -9.78
C VAL A 83 13.95 11.72 -8.37
N LEU A 84 14.38 12.89 -7.89
CA LEU A 84 13.91 13.42 -6.61
C LEU A 84 12.70 14.33 -6.75
N PHE A 85 12.56 14.98 -7.91
CA PHE A 85 11.53 15.98 -8.16
C PHE A 85 10.85 15.77 -9.51
N ILE A 86 9.55 16.03 -9.55
CA ILE A 86 8.73 15.98 -10.76
C ILE A 86 8.26 17.41 -11.03
N GLU A 87 8.53 17.95 -12.22
CA GLU A 87 8.07 19.29 -12.57
C GLU A 87 6.53 19.32 -12.67
N ASP A 88 5.92 20.37 -12.12
CA ASP A 88 4.49 20.59 -12.25
C ASP A 88 4.11 20.72 -13.73
N PRO A 89 3.12 19.94 -14.22
CA PRO A 89 2.76 19.94 -15.63
C PRO A 89 2.07 21.24 -16.08
N ARG A 90 1.49 22.02 -15.15
CA ARG A 90 0.74 23.25 -15.42
C ARG A 90 1.52 24.51 -15.08
N ARG A 91 2.34 24.47 -14.02
CA ARG A 91 3.08 25.62 -13.50
C ARG A 91 4.59 25.39 -13.59
N LYS A 92 5.16 25.71 -14.76
CA LYS A 92 6.60 25.57 -15.02
C LYS A 92 7.46 26.29 -13.98
N GLY A 93 8.58 25.67 -13.62
CA GLY A 93 9.44 26.11 -12.52
C GLY A 93 8.93 25.77 -11.11
N TYR A 94 7.86 25.00 -10.98
CA TYR A 94 7.43 24.39 -9.72
C TYR A 94 7.61 22.88 -9.80
N PHE A 95 7.87 22.26 -8.66
CA PHE A 95 8.26 20.86 -8.58
C PHE A 95 7.62 20.21 -7.36
N HIS A 96 7.29 18.93 -7.52
CA HIS A 96 6.75 18.06 -6.49
C HIS A 96 7.83 17.05 -6.10
N PRO A 97 8.12 16.85 -4.80
CA PRO A 97 9.02 15.78 -4.38
C PRO A 97 8.44 14.42 -4.78
N ARG A 98 9.32 13.48 -5.13
CA ARG A 98 8.89 12.12 -5.49
C ARG A 98 8.44 11.34 -4.26
N ILE A 99 7.30 10.64 -4.38
CA ILE A 99 6.83 9.68 -3.36
C ILE A 99 7.79 8.49 -3.30
N ALA A 100 8.00 7.96 -2.08
CA ALA A 100 8.92 6.86 -1.79
C ALA A 100 10.35 7.08 -2.33
N PRO A 101 10.98 8.25 -2.07
CA PRO A 101 12.27 8.59 -2.67
C PRO A 101 13.39 7.68 -2.19
N HIS A 102 13.23 7.05 -1.01
CA HIS A 102 14.27 6.24 -0.36
C HIS A 102 14.64 4.97 -1.14
N SER A 103 13.75 4.49 -2.02
CA SER A 103 14.03 3.37 -2.92
C SER A 103 14.87 3.77 -4.14
N THR A 104 14.91 5.06 -4.48
CA THR A 104 15.62 5.56 -5.66
C THR A 104 17.14 5.57 -5.45
N HIS A 105 17.89 5.40 -6.52
CA HIS A 105 19.33 5.65 -6.54
C HIS A 105 19.62 7.15 -6.41
N ALA A 106 18.78 8.01 -7.00
CA ALA A 106 18.89 9.46 -6.90
C ALA A 106 18.99 9.94 -5.44
N TYR A 107 18.15 9.40 -4.55
CA TYR A 107 18.20 9.69 -3.11
C TYR A 107 19.43 9.08 -2.43
N ARG A 108 19.76 7.82 -2.74
CA ARG A 108 20.92 7.12 -2.16
C ARG A 108 22.26 7.80 -2.47
N ARG A 109 22.36 8.50 -3.61
CA ARG A 109 23.55 9.28 -4.01
C ARG A 109 23.70 10.62 -3.28
N LEU A 110 22.68 11.10 -2.56
CA LEU A 110 22.78 12.33 -1.79
C LEU A 110 23.78 12.16 -0.62
N ASP A 111 24.62 13.18 -0.45
CA ASP A 111 25.42 13.38 0.76
C ASP A 111 24.52 13.61 1.99
N GLY A 112 25.11 13.54 3.19
CA GLY A 112 24.35 13.60 4.44
C GLY A 112 23.56 14.90 4.63
N GLU A 113 24.15 16.04 4.24
CA GLU A 113 23.49 17.34 4.37
C GLU A 113 22.31 17.49 3.43
N ARG A 114 22.50 17.15 2.14
CA ARG A 114 21.42 17.17 1.15
C ARG A 114 20.35 16.17 1.48
N ARG A 115 20.70 14.98 1.98
CA ARG A 115 19.70 13.98 2.40
C ARG A 115 18.81 14.54 3.50
N ALA A 116 19.39 15.11 4.55
CA ALA A 116 18.64 15.73 5.63
C ALA A 116 17.80 16.93 5.14
N ALA A 117 18.31 17.71 4.19
CA ALA A 117 17.55 18.81 3.57
C ALA A 117 16.35 18.29 2.76
N PHE A 118 16.56 17.23 1.97
CA PHE A 118 15.49 16.57 1.23
C PHE A 118 14.43 16.01 2.16
N ASP A 119 14.82 15.30 3.22
CA ASP A 119 13.88 14.68 4.17
C ASP A 119 13.01 15.74 4.86
N ARG A 120 13.59 16.87 5.29
CA ARG A 120 12.81 18.00 5.84
C ARG A 120 11.81 18.56 4.83
N LEU A 121 12.24 18.76 3.57
CA LEU A 121 11.36 19.25 2.51
C LEU A 121 10.26 18.24 2.18
N TYR A 122 10.59 16.95 2.12
CA TYR A 122 9.64 15.87 1.88
C TYR A 122 8.58 15.82 2.97
N THR A 123 9.02 15.85 4.24
CA THR A 123 8.12 15.86 5.41
C THR A 123 7.23 17.09 5.39
N ASP A 124 7.80 18.29 5.17
CA ASP A 124 7.01 19.52 5.07
C ASP A 124 5.97 19.43 3.95
N PHE A 125 6.37 19.02 2.75
CA PHE A 125 5.50 19.00 1.59
C PHE A 125 4.31 18.04 1.76
N PHE A 126 4.56 16.79 2.18
CA PHE A 126 3.51 15.76 2.24
C PHE A 126 2.69 15.79 3.54
N TYR A 127 3.27 16.25 4.66
CA TYR A 127 2.65 16.08 5.97
C TYR A 127 2.34 17.40 6.70
N HIS A 128 2.78 18.57 6.22
CA HIS A 128 2.55 19.84 6.93
C HIS A 128 1.99 20.95 6.03
N ARG A 129 2.69 21.26 4.93
CA ARG A 129 2.45 22.42 4.05
C ARG A 129 1.00 22.56 3.59
N HIS A 130 0.34 21.44 3.36
CA HIS A 130 -1.00 21.42 2.77
C HIS A 130 -2.12 21.11 3.77
N ASN A 131 -1.81 20.82 5.04
CA ASN A 131 -2.78 20.38 6.04
C ASN A 131 -3.96 21.35 6.18
N ARG A 132 -3.67 22.64 6.44
CA ARG A 132 -4.70 23.65 6.61
C ARG A 132 -5.59 23.79 5.38
N PHE A 133 -4.97 23.84 4.19
CA PHE A 133 -5.69 23.98 2.94
C PHE A 133 -6.62 22.78 2.68
N TRP A 134 -6.13 21.57 2.91
CA TRP A 134 -6.92 20.35 2.75
C TRP A 134 -8.05 20.26 3.76
N GLN A 135 -7.78 20.59 5.03
CA GLN A 135 -8.79 20.63 6.09
C GLN A 135 -9.91 21.64 5.77
N GLU A 136 -9.56 22.89 5.44
CA GLU A 136 -10.54 23.92 5.07
C GLU A 136 -11.35 23.52 3.82
N SER A 137 -10.70 22.90 2.82
CA SER A 137 -11.40 22.40 1.64
C SER A 137 -12.35 21.26 1.98
N ALA A 138 -11.95 20.34 2.86
CA ALA A 138 -12.77 19.21 3.30
C ALA A 138 -13.98 19.69 4.10
N LEU A 139 -13.78 20.56 5.11
CA LEU A 139 -14.86 21.12 5.93
C LEU A 139 -15.86 21.96 5.13
N ARG A 140 -15.46 22.53 4.00
CA ARG A 140 -16.39 23.23 3.10
C ARG A 140 -17.21 22.27 2.23
N LYS A 141 -16.65 21.12 1.84
CA LYS A 141 -17.24 20.25 0.81
C LYS A 141 -17.94 19.02 1.39
N LEU A 142 -17.32 18.35 2.35
CA LEU A 142 -17.79 17.09 2.90
C LEU A 142 -19.13 17.22 3.64
N PRO A 143 -19.41 18.26 4.45
CA PRO A 143 -20.71 18.36 5.12
C PRO A 143 -21.91 18.32 4.17
N VAL A 144 -21.80 18.95 3.00
CA VAL A 144 -22.86 18.94 1.99
C VAL A 144 -23.11 17.54 1.44
N LEU A 145 -22.04 16.74 1.25
CA LEU A 145 -22.15 15.35 0.81
C LEU A 145 -22.73 14.46 1.92
N LEU A 146 -22.28 14.65 3.15
CA LEU A 146 -22.74 13.89 4.32
C LEU A 146 -24.22 14.16 4.62
N SER A 147 -24.69 15.40 4.45
CA SER A 147 -26.11 15.74 4.67
C SER A 147 -27.04 15.31 3.52
N ALA A 148 -26.49 14.83 2.40
CA ALA A 148 -27.29 14.45 1.23
C ALA A 148 -27.92 13.05 1.36
N THR A 149 -27.54 12.26 2.37
CA THR A 149 -28.00 10.88 2.57
C THR A 149 -27.93 10.48 4.04
N GLU A 150 -28.72 9.49 4.45
CA GLU A 150 -28.63 8.87 5.77
C GLU A 150 -27.60 7.72 5.83
N MET A 151 -26.88 7.45 4.72
CA MET A 151 -25.85 6.41 4.68
C MET A 151 -24.66 6.74 5.57
N LEU A 152 -24.17 5.75 6.31
CA LEU A 152 -22.91 5.85 7.04
C LEU A 152 -21.74 6.03 6.08
N THR A 153 -20.91 7.04 6.34
CA THR A 153 -19.73 7.32 5.53
C THR A 153 -18.49 6.71 6.18
N CYS A 154 -17.78 5.88 5.41
CA CYS A 154 -16.50 5.28 5.80
C CYS A 154 -15.40 5.86 4.90
N GLY A 155 -14.35 6.40 5.51
CA GLY A 155 -13.15 6.82 4.80
C GLY A 155 -12.14 5.69 4.75
N GLU A 156 -11.63 5.38 3.56
CA GLU A 156 -10.42 4.58 3.41
C GLU A 156 -9.22 5.51 3.64
N ASP A 157 -8.74 5.55 4.88
CA ASP A 157 -7.67 6.43 5.34
C ASP A 157 -6.36 5.67 5.59
N LEU A 158 -5.95 4.86 4.61
CA LEU A 158 -4.72 4.08 4.66
C LEU A 158 -3.55 4.79 3.96
N GLY A 159 -2.34 4.36 4.30
CA GLY A 159 -1.11 4.79 3.63
C GLY A 159 -0.64 6.18 4.07
N MET A 160 -0.23 7.01 3.11
CA MET A 160 0.33 8.33 3.37
C MET A 160 -0.78 9.34 3.63
N ILE A 161 -1.23 9.41 4.88
CA ILE A 161 -2.27 10.36 5.30
C ILE A 161 -1.67 11.63 5.93
N PRO A 162 -2.12 12.82 5.51
CA PRO A 162 -1.76 14.08 6.17
C PRO A 162 -2.40 14.18 7.57
N ASP A 163 -1.73 14.85 8.52
CA ASP A 163 -2.20 14.97 9.92
C ASP A 163 -3.60 15.61 10.05
N SER A 164 -4.00 16.41 9.06
CA SER A 164 -5.33 17.01 9.00
C SER A 164 -6.47 16.01 8.79
N VAL A 165 -6.20 14.84 8.21
CA VAL A 165 -7.23 13.86 7.83
C VAL A 165 -7.90 13.24 9.05
N PRO A 166 -7.17 12.65 10.04
CA PRO A 166 -7.80 12.06 11.21
C PRO A 166 -8.67 13.04 12.00
N GLU A 167 -8.22 14.29 12.18
CA GLU A 167 -9.01 15.32 12.87
C GLU A 167 -10.29 15.66 12.11
N THR A 168 -10.18 15.87 10.79
CA THR A 168 -11.31 16.22 9.93
C THR A 168 -12.35 15.10 9.90
N MET A 169 -11.92 13.84 9.78
CA MET A 169 -12.82 12.69 9.78
C MET A 169 -13.56 12.57 11.11
N ARG A 170 -12.86 12.73 12.25
CA ARG A 170 -13.50 12.74 13.58
C ARG A 170 -14.53 13.87 13.73
N ALA A 171 -14.17 15.08 13.31
CA ALA A 171 -15.07 16.24 13.39
C ALA A 171 -16.35 16.05 12.56
N LEU A 172 -16.24 15.32 11.45
CA LEU A 172 -17.35 15.02 10.54
C LEU A 172 -18.01 13.66 10.82
N GLN A 173 -17.60 12.95 11.88
CA GLN A 173 -18.08 11.61 12.23
C GLN A 173 -17.97 10.58 11.09
N ILE A 174 -16.96 10.73 10.23
CA ILE A 174 -16.63 9.76 9.18
C ILE A 174 -15.89 8.60 9.84
N LEU A 175 -16.35 7.37 9.60
CA LEU A 175 -15.71 6.18 10.16
C LEU A 175 -14.33 5.99 9.51
N SER A 176 -13.34 5.75 10.36
CA SER A 176 -11.98 5.43 9.97
C SER A 176 -11.83 3.94 9.63
N LEU A 177 -10.90 3.55 8.76
CA LEU A 177 -10.63 2.14 8.42
C LEU A 177 -9.44 1.63 9.23
N GLU A 178 -9.65 0.59 10.04
CA GLU A 178 -8.62 0.01 10.90
C GLU A 178 -8.23 -1.39 10.44
N ILE A 179 -6.94 -1.59 10.21
CA ILE A 179 -6.38 -2.85 9.71
C ILE A 179 -5.18 -3.25 10.54
N GLN A 180 -5.21 -4.46 11.08
CA GLN A 180 -4.22 -4.91 12.07
C GLN A 180 -2.79 -4.88 11.52
N ARG A 181 -2.64 -5.10 10.22
CA ARG A 181 -1.35 -5.17 9.52
C ARG A 181 -0.95 -3.85 8.84
N MET A 182 -1.73 -2.79 9.04
CA MET A 182 -1.43 -1.43 8.60
C MET A 182 -1.73 -0.46 9.76
N PRO A 183 -0.93 -0.50 10.84
CA PRO A 183 -1.11 0.40 11.96
C PRO A 183 -0.91 1.86 11.53
N LYS A 184 -1.70 2.75 12.13
CA LYS A 184 -1.61 4.21 11.91
C LYS A 184 -0.53 4.86 12.77
N THR A 185 -0.09 4.18 13.83
CA THR A 185 0.96 4.67 14.72
C THR A 185 2.34 4.42 14.09
N PRO A 186 3.18 5.45 13.93
CA PRO A 186 4.54 5.28 13.43
C PRO A 186 5.37 4.34 14.32
N GLY A 187 6.05 3.37 13.71
CA GLY A 187 6.91 2.42 14.41
C GLY A 187 6.20 1.17 14.93
N GLU A 188 4.87 1.13 14.92
CA GLU A 188 4.13 -0.11 15.16
C GLU A 188 4.15 -1.00 13.92
N LEU A 189 4.30 -2.31 14.13
CA LEU A 189 4.24 -3.30 13.06
C LEU A 189 2.84 -3.88 12.90
N PHE A 190 2.14 -4.05 14.01
CA PHE A 190 0.78 -4.53 14.07
C PHE A 190 -0.03 -3.64 15.01
N ALA A 191 -1.21 -3.22 14.57
CA ALA A 191 -2.16 -2.55 15.45
C ALA A 191 -2.80 -3.57 16.40
N ASP A 192 -3.28 -3.11 17.54
CA ASP A 192 -4.07 -3.93 18.47
C ASP A 192 -5.57 -3.64 18.28
N PRO A 193 -6.37 -4.61 17.79
CA PRO A 193 -7.80 -4.44 17.62
C PRO A 193 -8.55 -4.05 18.91
N ALA A 194 -8.02 -4.38 20.09
CA ALA A 194 -8.62 -3.97 21.36
C ALA A 194 -8.61 -2.44 21.57
N HIS A 195 -7.73 -1.73 20.88
CA HIS A 195 -7.54 -0.28 20.98
C HIS A 195 -8.12 0.50 19.80
N TYR A 196 -8.85 -0.16 18.88
CA TYR A 196 -9.47 0.57 17.77
C TYR A 196 -10.52 1.57 18.25
N PRO A 197 -10.57 2.78 17.65
CA PRO A 197 -11.56 3.79 18.00
C PRO A 197 -12.97 3.31 17.64
N TYR A 198 -13.98 3.67 18.44
CA TYR A 198 -15.36 3.25 18.18
C TYR A 198 -15.88 3.71 16.80
N PHE A 199 -15.61 4.95 16.37
CA PHE A 199 -15.97 5.46 15.04
C PHE A 199 -15.03 4.90 13.95
N SER A 200 -15.02 3.58 13.78
CA SER A 200 -14.25 2.90 12.75
C SER A 200 -14.94 1.66 12.21
N VAL A 201 -14.45 1.25 11.04
CA VAL A 201 -14.63 -0.08 10.47
C VAL A 201 -13.32 -0.83 10.68
N CYS A 202 -13.34 -1.97 11.39
CA CYS A 202 -12.19 -2.86 11.44
C CYS A 202 -12.30 -3.97 10.40
N THR A 203 -11.18 -4.29 9.75
CA THR A 203 -11.05 -5.45 8.86
C THR A 203 -9.68 -6.12 9.01
N THR A 204 -9.61 -7.41 8.72
CA THR A 204 -8.35 -8.17 8.62
C THR A 204 -7.56 -7.84 7.35
N SER A 205 -8.26 -7.52 6.26
CA SER A 205 -7.66 -7.12 4.98
C SER A 205 -8.67 -6.40 4.08
N THR A 206 -8.17 -5.66 3.07
CA THR A 206 -8.98 -5.23 1.93
C THR A 206 -8.78 -6.17 0.74
N HIS A 207 -9.47 -5.90 -0.38
CA HIS A 207 -9.28 -6.62 -1.64
C HIS A 207 -7.89 -6.40 -2.27
N ASP A 208 -7.20 -5.33 -1.88
CA ASP A 208 -5.85 -4.97 -2.34
C ASP A 208 -4.73 -5.62 -1.51
N MET A 209 -5.10 -6.32 -0.44
CA MET A 209 -4.20 -6.98 0.49
C MET A 209 -4.28 -8.50 0.35
N ASN A 210 -3.23 -9.19 0.79
CA ASN A 210 -3.30 -10.65 0.95
C ASN A 210 -4.28 -11.01 2.09
N PRO A 211 -5.18 -11.98 1.89
CA PRO A 211 -5.96 -12.61 2.97
C PRO A 211 -5.04 -13.25 4.02
N LEU A 212 -5.59 -13.59 5.20
CA LEU A 212 -4.80 -14.05 6.35
C LEU A 212 -3.88 -15.23 6.02
N ARG A 213 -4.36 -16.21 5.25
CA ARG A 213 -3.58 -17.40 4.92
C ARG A 213 -2.41 -17.08 4.00
N ALA A 214 -2.67 -16.38 2.91
CA ALA A 214 -1.64 -15.97 1.96
C ALA A 214 -0.60 -15.07 2.64
N TRP A 215 -1.04 -14.14 3.50
CA TRP A 215 -0.16 -13.27 4.26
C TRP A 215 0.72 -14.04 5.25
N TRP A 216 0.15 -14.99 5.99
CA TRP A 216 0.92 -15.78 6.95
C TRP A 216 2.06 -16.58 6.29
N GLU A 217 1.84 -17.03 5.07
CA GLU A 217 2.78 -17.87 4.32
C GLU A 217 3.77 -17.03 3.49
N GLU A 218 3.60 -15.71 3.38
CA GLU A 218 4.42 -14.85 2.50
C GLU A 218 5.78 -14.47 3.09
N ASN A 219 5.83 -14.30 4.42
CA ASN A 219 7.03 -13.81 5.13
C ASN A 219 7.14 -14.49 6.48
N ARG A 220 8.17 -15.34 6.63
CA ARG A 220 8.31 -16.18 7.80
C ARG A 220 8.61 -15.38 9.05
N GLU A 221 9.51 -14.40 8.94
CA GLU A 221 9.93 -13.54 10.04
C GLU A 221 8.74 -12.73 10.58
N LEU A 222 7.90 -12.20 9.68
CA LEU A 222 6.73 -11.41 10.04
C LEU A 222 5.68 -12.26 10.78
N SER A 223 5.41 -13.47 10.28
CA SER A 223 4.46 -14.39 10.91
C SER A 223 4.94 -14.90 12.27
N GLU A 224 6.24 -15.17 12.43
CA GLU A 224 6.82 -15.50 13.74
C GLU A 224 6.68 -14.37 14.75
N ARG A 225 6.92 -13.12 14.31
CA ARG A 225 6.71 -11.95 15.16
C ARG A 225 5.25 -11.80 15.57
N PHE A 226 4.31 -11.90 14.61
CA PHE A 226 2.89 -11.83 14.93
C PHE A 226 2.46 -12.94 15.91
N TYR A 227 2.92 -14.17 15.70
CA TYR A 227 2.62 -15.31 16.56
C TYR A 227 3.06 -15.08 18.01
N ARG A 228 4.27 -14.55 18.24
CA ARG A 228 4.79 -14.30 19.58
C ARG A 228 4.27 -13.00 20.19
N GLU A 229 4.34 -11.90 19.45
CA GLU A 229 4.08 -10.54 19.94
C GLU A 229 2.58 -10.23 20.02
N VAL A 230 1.78 -10.71 19.06
CA VAL A 230 0.34 -10.37 18.95
C VAL A 230 -0.54 -11.49 19.49
N LEU A 231 -0.25 -12.74 19.12
CA LEU A 231 -1.04 -13.88 19.61
C LEU A 231 -0.59 -14.39 20.99
N GLY A 232 0.58 -13.96 21.47
CA GLY A 232 1.14 -14.36 22.76
C GLY A 232 1.52 -15.83 22.84
N MET A 233 1.80 -16.45 21.69
CA MET A 233 2.04 -17.89 21.60
C MET A 233 3.52 -18.22 21.77
N GLU A 234 3.79 -19.33 22.45
CA GLU A 234 5.15 -19.86 22.63
C GLU A 234 5.54 -20.82 21.50
N GLY A 235 6.85 -20.96 21.29
CA GLY A 235 7.43 -21.86 20.30
C GLY A 235 7.45 -21.29 18.87
N ASP A 236 7.64 -22.18 17.91
CA ASP A 236 7.70 -21.83 16.50
C ASP A 236 6.29 -21.66 15.94
N ALA A 237 6.06 -20.54 15.26
CA ALA A 237 4.83 -20.31 14.53
C ALA A 237 4.62 -21.44 13.49
N PRO A 238 3.41 -21.98 13.28
CA PRO A 238 3.16 -22.92 12.20
C PRO A 238 3.56 -22.36 10.83
N ARG A 239 4.04 -23.21 9.91
CA ARG A 239 4.43 -22.75 8.56
C ARG A 239 3.22 -22.35 7.72
N THR A 240 2.14 -23.11 7.85
CA THR A 240 0.84 -22.84 7.24
C THR A 240 -0.06 -22.10 8.22
N CYS A 241 -0.96 -21.27 7.70
CA CYS A 241 -1.93 -20.60 8.55
C CYS A 241 -3.02 -21.61 8.99
N GLU A 242 -2.88 -22.14 10.19
CA GLU A 242 -3.82 -23.12 10.74
C GLU A 242 -5.19 -22.47 11.05
N PRO A 243 -6.30 -23.21 10.96
CA PRO A 243 -7.64 -22.64 11.15
C PRO A 243 -7.83 -21.96 12.50
N TRP A 244 -7.18 -22.47 13.55
CA TRP A 244 -7.24 -21.88 14.88
C TRP A 244 -6.54 -20.51 14.95
N ILE A 245 -5.49 -20.28 14.14
CA ILE A 245 -4.81 -18.98 14.02
C ILE A 245 -5.78 -17.97 13.40
N CYS A 246 -6.42 -18.36 12.28
CA CYS A 246 -7.44 -17.54 11.64
C CYS A 246 -8.58 -17.23 12.60
N ARG A 247 -9.07 -18.23 13.33
CA ARG A 247 -10.13 -18.08 14.34
C ARG A 247 -9.73 -17.10 15.44
N ARG A 248 -8.49 -17.16 15.93
CA ARG A 248 -7.97 -16.25 16.95
C ARG A 248 -7.93 -14.81 16.44
N ILE A 249 -7.43 -14.60 15.22
CA ILE A 249 -7.38 -13.26 14.62
C ILE A 249 -8.79 -12.71 14.38
N VAL A 250 -9.71 -13.52 13.85
CA VAL A 250 -11.12 -13.14 13.66
C VAL A 250 -11.77 -12.78 15.00
N ASP A 251 -11.57 -13.58 16.06
CA ASP A 251 -12.07 -13.30 17.40
C ASP A 251 -11.55 -11.96 17.96
N MET A 252 -10.27 -11.62 17.75
CA MET A 252 -9.73 -10.31 18.12
C MET A 252 -10.46 -9.15 17.43
N HIS A 253 -10.77 -9.28 16.14
CA HIS A 253 -11.50 -8.25 15.39
C HIS A 253 -12.96 -8.15 15.83
N LEU A 254 -13.62 -9.29 16.08
CA LEU A 254 -14.99 -9.31 16.58
C LEU A 254 -15.11 -8.70 17.98
N ARG A 255 -14.09 -8.84 18.83
CA ARG A 255 -14.03 -8.23 20.16
C ARG A 255 -13.58 -6.75 20.16
N SER A 256 -13.16 -6.21 19.02
CA SER A 256 -12.70 -4.82 18.94
C SER A 256 -13.83 -3.83 19.29
N PRO A 257 -13.50 -2.61 19.75
CA PRO A 257 -14.50 -1.57 20.00
C PRO A 257 -15.06 -0.96 18.71
N ALA A 258 -14.51 -1.27 17.54
CA ALA A 258 -14.92 -0.68 16.27
C ALA A 258 -16.42 -0.87 16.03
N MET A 259 -17.10 0.19 15.59
CA MET A 259 -18.54 0.20 15.30
C MET A 259 -18.91 -0.92 14.33
N LEU A 260 -18.11 -1.13 13.28
CA LEU A 260 -18.30 -2.19 12.30
C LEU A 260 -17.09 -3.13 12.24
N ALA A 261 -17.34 -4.43 12.23
CA ALA A 261 -16.35 -5.44 11.87
C ALA A 261 -16.74 -6.06 10.53
N ILE A 262 -16.00 -5.74 9.47
CA ILE A 262 -16.28 -6.20 8.11
C ILE A 262 -15.05 -6.98 7.65
N LEU A 263 -15.11 -8.30 7.69
CA LEU A 263 -13.99 -9.16 7.32
C LEU A 263 -14.19 -9.77 5.92
N PRO A 264 -13.13 -9.97 5.13
CA PRO A 264 -13.22 -10.70 3.87
C PRO A 264 -13.74 -12.11 4.10
N LEU A 265 -14.56 -12.60 3.17
CA LEU A 265 -15.12 -13.95 3.24
C LEU A 265 -14.02 -15.03 3.29
N GLN A 266 -12.88 -14.79 2.63
CA GLN A 266 -11.73 -15.70 2.66
C GLN A 266 -11.25 -15.96 4.09
N ASP A 267 -11.24 -14.92 4.93
CA ASP A 267 -10.75 -15.02 6.30
C ASP A 267 -11.78 -15.70 7.22
N TRP A 268 -13.08 -15.55 6.93
CA TRP A 268 -14.13 -16.34 7.59
C TRP A 268 -14.00 -17.83 7.27
N LEU A 269 -13.90 -18.19 5.99
CA LEU A 269 -13.75 -19.58 5.54
C LEU A 269 -12.44 -20.21 6.05
N ALA A 270 -11.38 -19.41 6.21
CA ALA A 270 -10.11 -19.87 6.73
C ALA A 270 -10.16 -20.39 8.18
N THR A 271 -11.20 -20.06 8.95
CA THR A 271 -11.41 -20.54 10.32
C THR A 271 -11.87 -22.01 10.41
N ASP A 272 -12.17 -22.63 9.27
CA ASP A 272 -12.59 -24.02 9.15
C ASP A 272 -11.72 -24.77 8.13
N ALA A 273 -11.16 -25.91 8.54
CA ALA A 273 -10.26 -26.70 7.69
C ALA A 273 -10.96 -27.29 6.47
N ALA A 274 -12.26 -27.60 6.57
CA ALA A 274 -13.03 -28.27 5.53
C ALA A 274 -13.61 -27.30 4.49
N LEU A 275 -13.78 -26.02 4.84
CA LEU A 275 -14.39 -25.00 3.98
C LEU A 275 -13.40 -24.02 3.34
N ARG A 276 -12.13 -24.04 3.76
CA ARG A 276 -11.10 -23.20 3.15
C ARG A 276 -10.63 -23.78 1.82
N SER A 277 -10.18 -22.90 0.90
CA SER A 277 -9.61 -23.33 -0.38
C SER A 277 -8.36 -24.21 -0.17
N PRO A 278 -8.09 -25.22 -1.01
CA PRO A 278 -6.83 -25.95 -0.95
C PRO A 278 -5.61 -25.08 -1.31
N HIS A 279 -5.83 -23.93 -1.96
CA HIS A 279 -4.78 -23.03 -2.46
C HIS A 279 -4.95 -21.64 -1.87
N ALA A 280 -4.10 -21.26 -0.90
CA ALA A 280 -4.13 -19.96 -0.23
C ALA A 280 -3.74 -18.81 -1.18
N ASP A 281 -2.79 -19.04 -2.08
CA ASP A 281 -2.34 -18.09 -3.11
C ASP A 281 -3.47 -17.68 -4.07
N ARG A 282 -4.46 -18.56 -4.28
CA ARG A 282 -5.62 -18.31 -5.14
C ARG A 282 -6.74 -17.54 -4.45
N GLU A 283 -6.63 -17.27 -3.15
CA GLU A 283 -7.63 -16.51 -2.39
C GLU A 283 -7.50 -14.99 -2.60
N ARG A 284 -6.37 -14.55 -3.16
CA ARG A 284 -6.09 -13.13 -3.41
C ARG A 284 -6.97 -12.58 -4.54
N ILE A 285 -7.61 -11.44 -4.27
CA ILE A 285 -8.47 -10.74 -5.24
C ILE A 285 -7.64 -9.87 -6.18
N ASN A 286 -6.69 -9.10 -5.64
CA ASN A 286 -5.90 -8.15 -6.41
C ASN A 286 -4.44 -8.04 -5.97
N ILE A 287 -3.57 -7.68 -6.91
CA ILE A 287 -2.21 -7.21 -6.67
C ILE A 287 -2.12 -5.74 -7.16
N PRO A 288 -2.17 -4.74 -6.26
CA PRO A 288 -2.13 -3.32 -6.66
C PRO A 288 -0.91 -2.94 -7.52
N ALA A 289 0.23 -3.59 -7.26
CA ALA A 289 1.47 -3.37 -8.02
C ALA A 289 1.41 -3.91 -9.47
N ALA A 290 0.42 -4.75 -9.81
CA ALA A 290 0.24 -5.29 -11.14
C ALA A 290 -0.93 -4.56 -11.83
N PRO A 291 -0.69 -3.53 -12.66
CA PRO A 291 -1.76 -2.71 -13.24
C PRO A 291 -2.69 -3.48 -14.19
N ARG A 292 -2.22 -4.63 -14.71
CA ARG A 292 -3.00 -5.54 -15.56
C ARG A 292 -3.52 -6.76 -14.80
N TYR A 293 -3.54 -6.71 -13.46
CA TYR A 293 -4.05 -7.80 -12.66
C TYR A 293 -5.54 -8.04 -12.97
N TYR A 294 -5.91 -9.31 -13.02
CA TYR A 294 -7.24 -9.71 -13.46
C TYR A 294 -8.04 -10.19 -12.25
N TRP A 295 -9.12 -9.48 -11.95
CA TRP A 295 -10.02 -9.61 -10.79
C TRP A 295 -10.86 -10.90 -10.82
N ARG A 296 -10.19 -12.05 -10.82
CA ARG A 296 -10.79 -13.36 -11.09
C ARG A 296 -11.17 -14.17 -9.87
N TYR A 297 -10.84 -13.73 -8.66
CA TYR A 297 -11.22 -14.49 -7.48
C TYR A 297 -12.73 -14.77 -7.51
N ARG A 298 -13.07 -16.03 -7.27
CA ARG A 298 -14.44 -16.53 -7.13
C ARG A 298 -14.46 -17.45 -5.93
N MET A 299 -15.56 -17.43 -5.20
CA MET A 299 -15.81 -18.42 -4.16
C MET A 299 -15.76 -19.81 -4.80
N HIS A 300 -15.07 -20.74 -4.13
CA HIS A 300 -15.06 -22.15 -4.54
C HIS A 300 -16.31 -22.90 -4.06
N LEU A 301 -17.11 -22.28 -3.18
CA LEU A 301 -18.41 -22.74 -2.72
C LEU A 301 -19.52 -21.91 -3.37
N THR A 302 -20.64 -22.55 -3.68
CA THR A 302 -21.90 -21.88 -3.99
C THR A 302 -22.54 -21.30 -2.74
N LEU A 303 -23.50 -20.39 -2.91
CA LEU A 303 -24.25 -19.83 -1.78
C LEU A 303 -25.10 -20.93 -1.11
N GLU A 304 -25.66 -21.85 -1.90
CA GLU A 304 -26.46 -22.97 -1.42
C GLU A 304 -25.63 -23.96 -0.59
N GLU A 305 -24.39 -24.24 -1.00
CA GLU A 305 -23.48 -25.07 -0.22
C GLU A 305 -23.10 -24.39 1.09
N LEU A 306 -22.82 -23.08 1.07
CA LEU A 306 -22.47 -22.31 2.28
C LEU A 306 -23.63 -22.26 3.28
N LEU A 307 -24.87 -22.07 2.80
CA LEU A 307 -26.07 -22.08 3.64
C LEU A 307 -26.28 -23.43 4.34
N ARG A 308 -25.84 -24.54 3.72
CA ARG A 308 -25.94 -25.90 4.28
C ARG A 308 -24.82 -26.24 5.28
N GLN A 309 -23.81 -25.39 5.46
CA GLN A 309 -22.74 -25.62 6.44
C GLN A 309 -23.18 -25.27 7.86
N GLU A 310 -24.17 -25.99 8.40
CA GLU A 310 -24.76 -25.70 9.72
C GLU A 310 -23.73 -25.61 10.85
N PRO A 311 -22.73 -26.52 10.99
CA PRO A 311 -21.74 -26.42 12.07
C PRO A 311 -20.87 -25.16 11.98
N PHE A 312 -20.47 -24.79 10.76
CA PHE A 312 -19.68 -23.58 10.51
C PHE A 312 -20.51 -22.33 10.80
N ASN A 313 -21.74 -22.26 10.27
CA ASN A 313 -22.64 -21.13 10.47
C ASN A 313 -22.99 -20.94 11.96
N ALA A 314 -23.18 -22.02 12.71
CA ALA A 314 -23.36 -21.99 14.16
C ALA A 314 -22.12 -21.44 14.88
N THR A 315 -20.93 -21.93 14.53
CA THR A 315 -19.66 -21.45 15.11
C THR A 315 -19.47 -19.96 14.85
N LEU A 316 -19.72 -19.48 13.62
CA LEU A 316 -19.62 -18.05 13.30
C LEU A 316 -20.59 -17.21 14.14
N ARG A 317 -21.84 -17.67 14.27
CA ARG A 317 -22.85 -17.00 15.08
C ARG A 317 -22.41 -16.90 16.54
N GLU A 318 -21.86 -17.97 17.11
CA GLU A 318 -21.34 -17.98 18.49
C GLU A 318 -20.18 -16.99 18.66
N MET A 319 -19.23 -16.97 17.72
CA MET A 319 -18.11 -16.02 17.75
C MET A 319 -18.60 -14.56 17.70
N ILE A 320 -19.56 -14.26 16.82
CA ILE A 320 -20.16 -12.92 16.68
C ILE A 320 -20.82 -12.50 18.00
N ILE A 321 -21.63 -13.38 18.60
CA ILE A 321 -22.31 -13.12 19.88
C ILE A 321 -21.29 -12.95 21.01
N ALA A 322 -20.27 -13.81 21.08
CA ALA A 322 -19.22 -13.75 22.10
C ALA A 322 -18.34 -12.50 21.98
N GLY A 323 -18.20 -11.95 20.77
CA GLY A 323 -17.57 -10.67 20.50
C GLY A 323 -18.43 -9.45 20.87
N GLY A 324 -19.67 -9.66 21.34
CA GLY A 324 -20.59 -8.58 21.69
C GLY A 324 -21.29 -7.93 20.49
N ARG A 325 -21.24 -8.57 19.32
CA ARG A 325 -21.89 -8.12 18.08
C ARG A 325 -23.19 -8.92 17.88
N ARG A 326 -24.21 -8.31 17.27
CA ARG A 326 -25.54 -8.91 17.08
C ARG A 326 -26.09 -8.69 15.69
#